data_AF-A0A928S9H7-F1
#
_entry.id   AF-A0A928S9H7-F1
#
_cell.length_a   1.000
_cell.length_b   1.000
_cell.length_c   1.000
_cell.angle_alpha   90.00
_cell.angle_beta   90.00
_cell.angle_gamma   90.00
#
_symmetry.space_group_name_H-M   'P 1'
#
loop_
_entity.id
_entity.type
_entity.pdbx_description
1 polymer ?
#
loop_
_entity_poly.entity_id
_entity_poly.type
_entity_poly.pdbx_seq_one_letter_code
_entity_poly.pdbx_strand_id
1 'polypeptide(L)'
;MSKQPTKLQQQLNWYLSLFVLTLMLIVPPILCGLFYLSQTPEVMWQRDDQLTFDRIWMHRERRPLGIAYQTQRVVEFYSPGEVCVQNDLRFFLWGRSSEAQPSTSNHRLVLVNNLWQSTGEACK
;
A
#
# COMPACT_ATOMS: atom_id res chain seq x y z
N MET A 1 -62.62 5.81 -9.83
CA MET A 1 -62.64 4.36 -9.60
C MET A 1 -61.23 3.89 -9.28
N SER A 2 -60.94 3.62 -8.00
CA SER A 2 -59.64 3.10 -7.56
C SER A 2 -59.59 1.60 -7.89
N LYS A 3 -58.70 1.19 -8.79
CA LYS A 3 -58.44 -0.23 -9.07
C LYS A 3 -57.73 -0.81 -7.85
N GLN A 4 -58.45 -1.57 -7.03
CA GLN A 4 -57.84 -2.30 -5.92
C GLN A 4 -56.76 -3.25 -6.48
N PRO A 5 -55.54 -3.23 -5.92
CA PRO A 5 -54.46 -4.09 -6.39
C PRO A 5 -54.84 -5.56 -6.17
N THR A 6 -54.54 -6.40 -7.15
CA THR A 6 -54.72 -7.85 -7.02
C THR A 6 -53.77 -8.41 -5.96
N LYS A 7 -54.18 -9.46 -5.22
CA LYS A 7 -53.38 -10.07 -4.13
C LYS A 7 -51.92 -10.37 -4.52
N LEU A 8 -51.71 -10.75 -5.77
CA LEU A 8 -50.40 -11.05 -6.36
C LEU A 8 -49.49 -9.80 -6.43
N GLN A 9 -50.07 -8.65 -6.77
CA GLN A 9 -49.40 -7.35 -6.84
C GLN A 9 -49.01 -6.86 -5.43
N GLN A 10 -49.85 -7.16 -4.43
CA GLN A 10 -49.61 -6.82 -3.03
C GLN A 10 -48.47 -7.67 -2.42
N GLN A 11 -48.38 -8.95 -2.77
CA GLN A 11 -47.27 -9.82 -2.39
C GLN A 11 -45.95 -9.39 -3.04
N LEU A 12 -45.98 -9.06 -4.33
CA LEU A 12 -44.80 -8.57 -5.06
C LEU A 12 -44.24 -7.29 -4.43
N ASN A 13 -45.12 -6.33 -4.11
CA ASN A 13 -44.71 -5.10 -3.45
C ASN A 13 -44.11 -5.35 -2.05
N TRP A 14 -44.64 -6.34 -1.32
CA TRP A 14 -44.09 -6.74 -0.03
C TRP A 14 -42.67 -7.31 -0.15
N TYR A 15 -42.46 -8.27 -1.06
CA TYR A 15 -41.14 -8.85 -1.30
C TYR A 15 -40.13 -7.82 -1.81
N LEU A 16 -40.58 -6.91 -2.68
CA LEU A 16 -39.73 -5.86 -3.22
C LEU A 16 -39.33 -4.85 -2.13
N SER A 17 -40.27 -4.49 -1.24
CA SER A 17 -39.97 -3.62 -0.09
C SER A 17 -39.00 -4.30 0.89
N LEU A 18 -39.19 -5.59 1.17
CA LEU A 18 -38.31 -6.36 2.05
C LEU A 18 -36.90 -6.48 1.47
N PHE A 19 -36.80 -6.71 0.16
CA PHE A 19 -35.53 -6.77 -0.56
C PHE A 19 -34.79 -5.44 -0.50
N VAL A 20 -35.46 -4.33 -0.80
CA VAL A 20 -34.87 -2.98 -0.72
C VAL A 20 -34.39 -2.68 0.70
N LEU A 21 -35.19 -3.03 1.72
CA LEU A 21 -34.82 -2.79 3.11
C LEU A 21 -33.60 -3.61 3.53
N THR A 22 -33.51 -4.86 3.07
CA THR A 22 -32.35 -5.73 3.32
C THR A 22 -31.11 -5.21 2.61
N LEU A 23 -31.25 -4.75 1.37
CA LEU A 23 -30.16 -4.17 0.58
C LEU A 23 -29.63 -2.89 1.26
N MET A 24 -30.52 -2.01 1.73
CA MET A 24 -30.17 -0.80 2.48
C MET A 24 -29.45 -1.09 3.79
N LEU A 25 -29.67 -2.25 4.40
CA LEU A 25 -29.03 -2.62 5.66
C LEU A 25 -27.65 -3.27 5.44
N ILE A 26 -27.47 -3.96 4.31
CA ILE A 26 -26.24 -4.71 4.00
C ILE A 26 -25.24 -3.87 3.19
N VAL A 27 -25.70 -3.08 2.20
CA VAL A 27 -24.81 -2.38 1.28
C VAL A 27 -23.97 -1.28 1.97
N PRO A 28 -24.54 -0.40 2.82
CA PRO A 28 -23.74 0.62 3.49
C PRO A 28 -22.58 0.10 4.34
N PRO A 29 -22.74 -0.90 5.22
CA PRO A 29 -21.61 -1.41 5.99
C PRO A 29 -20.55 -2.10 5.12
N ILE A 30 -20.94 -2.78 4.04
CA ILE A 30 -19.99 -3.35 3.09
C ILE A 30 -19.18 -2.25 2.39
N LEU A 31 -19.84 -1.21 1.88
CA LEU A 31 -19.17 -0.08 1.23
C LEU A 31 -18.24 0.65 2.20
N CYS A 32 -18.66 0.87 3.45
CA CYS A 32 -17.80 1.43 4.49
C CYS A 32 -16.58 0.54 4.79
N GLY A 33 -16.78 -0.78 4.85
CA GLY A 33 -15.68 -1.75 5.05
C GLY A 33 -14.68 -1.75 3.89
N LEU A 34 -15.17 -1.74 2.66
CA LEU A 34 -14.33 -1.64 1.46
C LEU A 34 -13.59 -0.31 1.40
N PHE A 35 -14.26 0.80 1.72
CA PHE A 35 -13.62 2.11 1.80
C PHE A 35 -12.50 2.13 2.83
N TYR A 36 -12.75 1.59 4.03
CA TYR A 36 -11.73 1.47 5.07
C TYR A 36 -10.55 0.59 4.63
N LEU A 37 -10.80 -0.49 3.90
CA LEU A 37 -9.72 -1.35 3.37
C LEU A 37 -8.95 -0.69 2.20
N SER A 38 -9.60 0.20 1.44
CA SER A 38 -8.98 0.88 0.30
C SER A 38 -8.00 1.97 0.68
N GLN A 39 -8.02 2.44 1.93
CA GLN A 39 -7.08 3.46 2.41
C GLN A 39 -5.66 2.89 2.43
N THR A 40 -4.84 3.32 1.47
CA THR A 40 -3.41 3.03 1.46
C THR A 40 -2.70 3.90 2.51
N PRO A 41 -1.78 3.35 3.31
CA PRO A 41 -1.02 4.15 4.26
C PRO A 41 -0.18 5.21 3.54
N GLU A 42 -0.10 6.39 4.14
CA GLU A 42 0.81 7.44 3.71
C GLU A 42 2.25 7.05 4.03
N VAL A 43 3.13 7.18 3.05
CA VAL A 43 4.56 6.84 3.17
C VAL A 43 5.36 8.12 3.06
N MET A 44 6.02 8.52 4.16
CA MET A 44 6.89 9.69 4.19
C MET A 44 8.35 9.26 4.20
N TRP A 45 9.14 9.86 3.32
CA TRP A 45 10.57 9.60 3.19
C TRP A 45 11.35 10.68 3.93
N GLN A 46 12.13 10.27 4.92
CA GLN A 46 13.09 11.12 5.60
C GLN A 46 14.49 10.64 5.21
N ARG A 47 15.08 11.34 4.26
CA ARG A 47 16.46 11.14 3.84
C ARG A 47 17.37 11.83 4.84
N ASP A 48 18.27 11.08 5.45
CA ASP A 48 19.29 11.67 6.30
C ASP A 48 20.43 12.17 5.39
N ASP A 49 20.90 13.40 5.60
CA ASP A 49 21.91 14.05 4.74
C ASP A 49 23.27 13.33 4.79
N GLN A 50 23.41 12.35 5.68
CA GLN A 50 24.55 11.43 5.81
C GLN A 50 24.29 10.07 5.15
N LEU A 51 23.87 10.07 3.87
CA LEU A 51 24.13 9.09 2.79
C LEU A 51 24.09 7.56 3.05
N THR A 52 23.60 7.07 4.19
CA THR A 52 23.76 5.66 4.56
C THR A 52 22.43 4.97 4.83
N PHE A 53 21.39 5.73 5.20
CA PHE A 53 20.09 5.19 5.51
C PHE A 53 18.97 6.19 5.16
N ASP A 54 17.94 5.69 4.49
CA ASP A 54 16.67 6.39 4.30
C ASP A 54 15.68 5.83 5.35
N ARG A 55 15.04 6.72 6.12
CA ARG A 55 14.00 6.34 7.08
C ARG A 55 12.64 6.56 6.43
N ILE A 56 11.81 5.52 6.47
CA ILE A 56 10.50 5.51 5.84
C ILE A 56 9.45 5.44 6.96
N TRP A 57 8.63 6.47 7.10
CA TRP A 57 7.55 6.48 8.08
C TRP A 57 6.25 6.05 7.39
N MET A 58 5.57 5.05 7.95
CA MET A 58 4.26 4.60 7.49
C MET A 58 3.20 5.12 8.44
N HIS A 59 2.26 5.91 7.93
CA HIS A 59 1.19 6.53 8.70
C HIS A 59 -0.17 6.16 8.13
N ARG A 60 -1.18 6.07 8.99
CA ARG A 60 -2.59 5.97 8.59
C ARG A 60 -3.42 6.86 9.48
N GLU A 61 -4.15 7.79 8.87
CA GLU A 61 -5.03 8.72 9.60
C GLU A 61 -4.30 9.40 10.79
N ARG A 62 -3.04 9.83 10.56
CA ARG A 62 -2.13 10.44 11.55
C ARG A 62 -1.66 9.53 12.69
N ARG A 63 -1.94 8.22 12.62
CA ARG A 63 -1.39 7.23 13.57
C ARG A 63 -0.15 6.56 12.96
N PRO A 64 0.93 6.39 13.72
CA PRO A 64 2.10 5.65 13.27
C PRO A 64 1.75 4.16 13.13
N LEU A 65 1.85 3.61 11.92
CA LEU A 65 1.62 2.18 11.63
C LEU A 65 2.90 1.36 11.63
N GLY A 66 3.98 1.96 11.16
CA GLY A 66 5.30 1.36 11.21
C GLY A 66 6.40 2.32 10.80
N ILE A 67 7.63 1.87 10.99
CA ILE A 67 8.84 2.48 10.45
C ILE A 67 9.54 1.45 9.58
N ALA A 68 10.05 1.89 8.44
CA ALA A 68 10.97 1.11 7.63
C ALA A 68 12.32 1.82 7.58
N TYR A 69 13.37 1.01 7.46
CA TYR A 69 14.74 1.46 7.26
C TYR A 69 15.23 0.89 5.96
N GLN A 70 15.75 1.75 5.11
CA GLN A 70 16.36 1.39 3.85
C GLN A 70 17.86 1.72 3.93
N THR A 71 18.71 0.72 3.79
CA THR A 71 20.17 0.91 3.73
C THR A 71 20.68 0.52 2.37
N GLN A 72 21.52 1.37 1.78
CA GLN A 72 22.13 1.15 0.47
C GLN A 72 23.63 0.92 0.63
N ARG A 73 24.13 -0.14 0.00
CA ARG A 73 25.57 -0.45 -0.02
C ARG A 73 26.01 -0.79 -1.44
N VAL A 74 27.16 -0.28 -1.84
CA VAL A 74 27.80 -0.73 -3.09
C VAL A 74 28.42 -2.10 -2.83
N VAL A 75 28.03 -3.09 -3.62
CA VAL A 75 28.51 -4.48 -3.49
C VAL A 75 29.59 -4.78 -4.52
N GLU A 76 29.42 -4.23 -5.72
CA GLU A 76 30.34 -4.49 -6.84
C GLU A 76 30.51 -3.24 -7.70
N PHE A 77 31.73 -3.04 -8.20
CA PHE A 77 32.06 -1.98 -9.14
C PHE A 77 32.31 -2.62 -10.50
N TYR A 78 31.45 -2.34 -11.48
CA TYR A 78 31.64 -2.83 -12.85
C TYR A 78 32.54 -1.88 -13.66
N SER A 79 32.38 -0.56 -13.46
CA SER A 79 33.22 0.46 -14.10
C SER A 79 33.21 1.78 -13.31
N PRO A 80 34.04 2.78 -13.65
CA PRO A 80 34.05 4.08 -12.95
C PRO A 80 32.71 4.83 -12.97
N GLY A 81 31.83 4.50 -13.91
CA GLY A 81 30.49 5.06 -14.02
C GLY A 81 29.38 4.07 -13.73
N GLU A 82 29.68 2.90 -13.16
CA GLU A 82 28.71 1.82 -13.05
C GLU A 82 28.96 0.91 -11.85
N VAL A 83 27.95 0.78 -10.98
CA VAL A 83 28.04 0.04 -9.73
C VAL A 83 26.80 -0.80 -9.46
N CYS A 84 26.99 -1.94 -8.82
CA CYS A 84 25.89 -2.70 -8.22
C CYS A 84 25.64 -2.18 -6.80
N VAL A 85 24.40 -1.80 -6.52
CA VAL A 85 23.95 -1.43 -5.18
C VAL A 85 22.98 -2.47 -4.65
N GLN A 86 23.28 -2.97 -3.46
CA GLN A 86 22.33 -3.74 -2.67
C GLN A 86 21.56 -2.80 -1.75
N ASN A 87 20.26 -2.96 -1.79
CA ASN A 87 19.31 -2.20 -1.00
C ASN A 87 18.62 -3.16 -0.04
N ASP A 88 18.86 -2.97 1.25
CA ASP A 88 18.27 -3.77 2.32
C ASP A 88 17.18 -2.93 2.98
N LEU A 89 15.95 -3.44 2.95
CA LEU A 89 14.78 -2.76 3.47
C LEU A 89 14.14 -3.58 4.60
N ARG A 90 14.07 -2.98 5.80
CA ARG A 90 13.54 -3.60 7.02
C ARG A 90 12.31 -2.86 7.49
N PHE A 91 11.23 -3.59 7.77
CA PHE A 91 9.99 -3.01 8.29
C PHE A 91 9.74 -3.42 9.75
N PHE A 92 9.43 -2.42 10.58
CA PHE A 92 8.96 -2.57 11.95
C PHE A 92 7.53 -2.03 12.02
N LEU A 93 6.55 -2.92 12.15
CA LEU A 93 5.13 -2.56 12.24
C LEU A 93 4.68 -2.54 13.70
N TRP A 94 4.06 -1.46 14.16
CA TRP A 94 3.52 -1.40 15.53
C TRP A 94 2.28 -2.31 15.65
N GLY A 95 2.21 -3.09 16.73
CA GLY A 95 1.09 -3.98 17.01
C GLY A 95 1.11 -5.34 16.28
N ARG A 96 2.14 -5.62 15.47
CA ARG A 96 2.45 -6.97 14.98
C ARG A 96 3.78 -7.43 15.58
N SER A 97 3.79 -8.59 16.23
CA SER A 97 4.97 -9.11 16.94
C SER A 97 6.07 -9.64 16.03
N SER A 98 5.80 -9.80 14.73
CA SER A 98 6.78 -10.24 13.75
C SER A 98 7.40 -9.04 13.04
N GLU A 99 8.72 -8.86 13.19
CA GLU A 99 9.51 -8.12 12.21
C GLU A 99 9.21 -8.73 10.83
N ALA A 100 8.83 -7.90 9.85
CA ALA A 100 8.68 -8.41 8.49
C ALA A 100 10.08 -8.83 8.01
N GLN A 101 10.17 -9.95 7.30
CA GLN A 101 11.45 -10.38 6.76
C GLN A 101 12.09 -9.24 5.96
N PRO A 102 13.39 -8.97 6.15
CA PRO A 102 14.09 -7.96 5.38
C PRO A 102 13.95 -8.26 3.90
N SER A 103 13.49 -7.27 3.13
CA SER A 103 13.48 -7.36 1.67
C SER A 103 14.82 -6.85 1.17
N THR A 104 15.61 -7.73 0.55
CA THR A 104 16.87 -7.38 -0.07
C THR A 104 16.68 -7.32 -1.59
N SER A 105 17.20 -6.28 -2.23
CA SER A 105 17.15 -6.12 -3.68
C SER A 105 18.46 -5.57 -4.19
N ASN A 106 18.97 -6.18 -5.27
CA ASN A 106 20.20 -5.74 -5.92
C ASN A 106 19.85 -5.09 -7.25
N HIS A 107 20.31 -3.86 -7.47
CA HIS A 107 20.06 -3.14 -8.70
C HIS A 107 21.29 -2.36 -9.15
N ARG A 108 21.40 -2.19 -10.47
CA ARG A 108 22.54 -1.55 -11.13
C ARG A 108 22.31 -0.05 -11.25
N LEU A 109 23.27 0.74 -10.78
CA LEU A 109 23.30 2.20 -10.92
C LEU A 109 24.37 2.61 -11.94
N VAL A 110 24.03 3.60 -12.76
CA VAL A 110 24.94 4.23 -13.74
C VAL A 110 25.07 5.71 -13.43
N LEU A 111 26.27 6.25 -13.55
CA LEU A 111 26.55 7.67 -13.38
C LEU A 111 26.23 8.42 -14.69
N VAL A 112 25.15 9.21 -14.68
CA VAL A 112 24.70 10.03 -15.82
C VAL A 112 24.70 11.49 -15.38
N ASN A 113 25.45 12.35 -16.07
CA ASN A 113 25.55 13.78 -15.73
C ASN A 113 25.90 14.05 -14.25
N ASN A 114 26.87 13.30 -13.70
CA ASN A 114 27.27 13.33 -12.28
C ASN A 114 26.17 12.93 -11.28
N LEU A 115 25.09 12.30 -11.74
CA LEU A 115 24.02 11.77 -10.90
C LEU A 115 23.92 10.26 -11.07
N TRP A 116 23.88 9.52 -9.95
CA TRP A 116 23.62 8.09 -9.98
C TRP A 116 22.15 7.84 -10.32
N GLN A 117 21.90 7.10 -11.40
CA GLN A 117 20.57 6.75 -11.87
C GLN A 117 20.40 5.23 -11.86
N SER A 118 19.23 4.77 -11.41
CA SER A 118 18.87 3.35 -11.47
C SER A 118 18.54 2.95 -12.90
N THR A 119 19.14 1.85 -13.35
CA THR A 119 18.89 1.27 -14.68
C THR A 119 17.65 0.37 -14.70
N GLY A 120 17.15 -0.03 -13.53
CA GLY A 120 16.10 -1.05 -13.41
C GLY A 120 16.57 -2.49 -13.66
N GLU A 121 17.85 -2.70 -13.99
CA GLU A 121 18.44 -4.02 -14.16
C GLU A 121 18.91 -4.60 -12.82
N ALA A 122 18.71 -5.90 -12.64
CA ALA A 122 19.31 -6.64 -11.53
C ALA A 122 20.83 -6.78 -11.75
N CYS A 123 21.60 -6.78 -10.66
CA CYS A 123 23.02 -7.11 -10.72
C CYS A 123 23.19 -8.57 -11.15
N LYS A 124 24.17 -8.84 -12.01
CA LYS A 124 24.50 -10.17 -12.53
C LYS A 124 25.73 -10.72 -11.85
#